data_AF-A0A524L9U6-F1
#
_entry.id   AF-A0A524L9U6-F1
#
_cell.length_a   1.000
_cell.length_b   1.000
_cell.length_c   1.000
_cell.angle_alpha   90.00
_cell.angle_beta   90.00
_cell.angle_gamma   90.00
#
_symmetry.space_group_name_H-M   'P 1'
#
loop_
_entity.id
_entity.type
_entity.pdbx_description
1 polymer ?
#
loop_
_entity_poly.entity_id
_entity_poly.type
_entity_poly.pdbx_seq_one_letter_code
_entity_poly.pdbx_strand_id
1 'polypeptide(L)'
;MNNIEYFTKLNESISLFAEEVSVRNGFIEENLFDTTNTPTEVVVRFVTEILNVFQEPIQLNRLQQFSFQAADGISYDEPKFMAVFSGGREEIKNHNIDASRPHDDYCVNYFLHSKKKAFKFYDLDVERHATPELLEGTVYAFPYGHGVSELPRKDVYFVHTELFRVAEHFGLPAPTVDELHVIDTDNTIPKVFGLSYDTVTLAPLKLKRYFYPRDPLMKYFLYDEVDNERNSI
;
A
#
# COMPACT_ATOMS: atom_id res chain seq x y z
N MET A 1 20.59 1.59 18.69
CA MET A 1 19.51 1.00 17.88
C MET A 1 19.80 1.34 16.43
N ASN A 2 19.94 0.34 15.58
CA ASN A 2 20.14 0.57 14.14
C ASN A 2 18.82 1.00 13.47
N ASN A 3 18.86 1.46 12.22
CA ASN A 3 17.66 1.97 11.55
C ASN A 3 16.60 0.88 11.33
N ILE A 4 17.01 -0.34 10.98
CA ILE A 4 16.08 -1.47 10.78
C ILE A 4 15.33 -1.80 12.08
N GLU A 5 16.04 -1.88 13.22
CA GLU A 5 15.45 -2.06 14.55
C GLU A 5 14.48 -0.92 14.91
N TYR A 6 14.85 0.33 14.58
CA TYR A 6 14.00 1.49 14.81
C TYR A 6 12.67 1.36 14.07
N PHE A 7 12.71 1.07 12.76
CA PHE A 7 11.50 0.91 11.96
C PHE A 7 10.71 -0.36 12.27
N THR A 8 11.38 -1.44 12.66
CA THR A 8 10.71 -2.66 13.12
C THR A 8 9.85 -2.36 14.35
N LYS A 9 10.39 -1.61 15.33
CA LYS A 9 9.61 -1.18 16.50
C LYS A 9 8.47 -0.22 16.16
N LEU A 10 8.66 0.65 15.17
CA LEU A 10 7.57 1.53 14.72
C LEU A 10 6.37 0.71 14.19
N ASN A 11 6.60 -0.45 13.58
CA ASN A 11 5.53 -1.32 13.10
C ASN A 11 4.92 -2.22 14.17
N GLU A 12 5.35 -2.15 15.44
CA GLU A 12 4.71 -2.89 16.54
C GLU A 12 3.38 -2.26 16.96
N SER A 13 3.09 -1.01 16.53
CA SER A 13 1.85 -0.30 16.86
C SER A 13 1.44 0.71 15.78
N ILE A 14 0.20 1.19 15.87
CA ILE A 14 -0.34 2.22 14.97
C ILE A 14 0.34 3.55 15.32
N SER A 15 1.12 4.11 14.39
CA SER A 15 1.75 5.40 14.59
C SER A 15 0.75 6.53 14.38
N LEU A 16 0.72 7.48 15.31
CA LEU A 16 -0.08 8.71 15.19
C LEU A 16 0.41 9.64 14.07
N PHE A 17 1.63 9.41 13.58
CA PHE A 17 2.23 10.15 12.47
C PHE A 17 2.06 9.45 11.12
N ALA A 18 1.51 8.23 11.11
CA ALA A 18 1.24 7.54 9.86
C ALA A 18 0.09 8.26 9.12
N GLU A 19 0.29 8.44 7.82
CA GLU A 19 -0.76 8.86 6.91
C GLU A 19 -1.72 7.69 6.66
N GLU A 20 -1.16 6.50 6.50
CA GLU A 20 -1.87 5.25 6.26
C GLU A 20 -1.16 4.10 7.00
N VAL A 21 -1.93 3.12 7.48
CA VAL A 21 -1.43 1.91 8.15
C VAL A 21 -2.00 0.70 7.42
N SER A 22 -1.11 -0.15 6.90
CA SER A 22 -1.52 -1.43 6.33
C SER A 22 -1.56 -2.50 7.43
N VAL A 23 -2.70 -3.16 7.57
CA VAL A 23 -2.90 -4.29 8.50
C VAL A 23 -3.00 -5.59 7.70
N ARG A 24 -2.38 -6.65 8.22
CA ARG A 24 -2.40 -7.99 7.63
C ARG A 24 -2.35 -9.06 8.71
N ASN A 25 -3.19 -10.08 8.59
CA ASN A 25 -3.10 -11.33 9.37
C ASN A 25 -2.81 -11.11 10.88
N GLY A 26 -3.57 -10.23 11.53
CA GLY A 26 -3.41 -10.00 12.97
C GLY A 26 -2.32 -9.00 13.38
N PHE A 27 -1.62 -8.34 12.45
CA PHE A 27 -0.56 -7.38 12.80
C PHE A 27 -0.45 -6.22 11.81
N ILE A 28 0.31 -5.20 12.20
CA ILE A 28 0.63 -4.03 11.39
C ILE A 28 1.78 -4.37 10.46
N GLU A 29 1.51 -4.36 9.17
CA GLU A 29 2.53 -4.61 8.15
C GLU A 29 3.42 -3.39 7.96
N GLU A 30 2.82 -2.20 7.91
CA GLU A 30 3.55 -0.95 7.75
C GLU A 30 2.79 0.24 8.33
N ASN A 31 3.56 1.22 8.77
CA ASN A 31 3.13 2.60 8.88
C ASN A 31 3.70 3.37 7.68
N LEU A 32 2.82 3.92 6.83
CA LEU A 32 3.17 4.77 5.70
C LEU A 32 3.26 6.22 6.16
N PHE A 33 4.42 6.82 5.96
CA PHE A 33 4.77 8.14 6.43
C PHE A 33 4.78 9.13 5.26
N ASP A 34 4.03 10.21 5.38
CA ASP A 34 4.11 11.36 4.50
C ASP A 34 5.34 12.22 4.85
N THR A 35 6.15 12.57 3.86
CA THR A 35 7.43 13.29 4.09
C THR A 35 7.26 14.70 4.63
N THR A 36 6.10 15.32 4.42
CA THR A 36 5.80 16.69 4.87
C THR A 36 5.31 16.74 6.31
N ASN A 37 4.72 15.64 6.78
CA ASN A 37 4.02 15.57 8.06
C ASN A 37 4.69 14.68 9.12
N THR A 38 5.70 13.90 8.72
CA THR A 38 6.39 12.95 9.58
C THR A 38 7.56 13.61 10.34
N PRO A 39 7.86 13.19 11.59
CA PRO A 39 9.02 13.70 12.30
C PRO A 39 10.33 13.57 11.51
N THR A 40 11.14 14.64 11.48
CA THR A 40 12.38 14.72 10.69
C THR A 40 13.35 13.56 10.96
N GLU A 41 13.41 13.06 12.20
CA GLU A 41 14.26 11.92 12.54
C GLU A 41 13.90 10.66 11.71
N VAL A 42 12.60 10.39 11.53
CA VAL A 42 12.12 9.22 10.78
C VAL A 42 12.57 9.32 9.32
N VAL A 43 12.42 10.51 8.72
CA VAL A 43 12.86 10.79 7.35
C VAL A 43 14.38 10.61 7.22
N VAL A 44 15.17 11.23 8.11
CA VAL A 44 16.64 11.14 8.08
C VAL A 44 17.11 9.70 8.20
N ARG A 45 16.50 8.89 9.08
CA ARG A 45 16.85 7.47 9.24
C ARG A 45 16.57 6.67 7.97
N PHE A 46 15.42 6.88 7.34
CA PHE A 46 15.07 6.24 6.08
C PHE A 46 16.06 6.60 4.97
N VAL A 47 16.32 7.90 4.74
CA VAL A 47 17.25 8.36 3.70
C VAL A 47 18.66 7.83 3.93
N THR A 48 19.12 7.84 5.19
CA THR A 48 20.45 7.34 5.57
C THR A 48 20.57 5.85 5.26
N GLU A 49 19.53 5.06 5.54
CA GLU A 49 19.55 3.62 5.30
C GLU A 49 19.55 3.29 3.80
N ILE A 50 18.73 3.99 3.01
CA ILE A 50 18.74 3.85 1.55
C ILE A 50 20.14 4.19 0.98
N LEU A 51 20.73 5.30 1.40
CA LEU A 51 22.07 5.70 0.95
C LEU A 51 23.13 4.66 1.33
N ASN A 52 23.08 4.14 2.56
CA ASN A 52 24.05 3.16 3.04
C ASN A 52 23.96 1.83 2.28
N VAL A 53 22.76 1.32 2.03
CA VAL A 53 22.55 0.00 1.43
C VAL A 53 22.77 0.05 -0.09
N PHE A 54 22.19 1.05 -0.75
CA PHE A 54 22.11 1.15 -2.22
C PHE A 54 23.17 2.08 -2.81
N GLN A 55 23.87 2.87 -1.99
CA GLN A 55 24.87 3.85 -2.45
C GLN A 55 24.27 4.88 -3.43
N GLU A 56 22.98 5.15 -3.28
CA GLU A 56 22.21 6.03 -4.15
C GLU A 56 21.48 7.07 -3.29
N PRO A 57 21.64 8.38 -3.56
CA PRO A 57 20.87 9.40 -2.86
C PRO A 57 19.40 9.34 -3.30
N ILE A 58 18.49 9.48 -2.35
CA ILE A 58 17.08 9.57 -2.68
C ILE A 58 16.74 10.94 -3.28
N GLN A 59 15.87 10.96 -4.29
CA GLN A 59 15.35 12.20 -4.87
C GLN A 59 14.28 12.81 -3.96
N LEU A 60 14.72 13.50 -2.90
CA LEU A 60 13.84 14.05 -1.86
C LEU A 60 12.75 14.98 -2.40
N ASN A 61 13.02 15.70 -3.48
CA ASN A 61 12.05 16.59 -4.12
C ASN A 61 10.89 15.84 -4.81
N ARG A 62 11.02 14.53 -5.03
CA ARG A 62 9.97 13.67 -5.61
C ARG A 62 9.35 12.72 -4.58
N LEU A 63 10.04 12.46 -3.48
CA LEU A 63 9.60 11.54 -2.44
C LEU A 63 8.36 12.07 -1.73
N GLN A 64 7.22 11.41 -1.94
CA GLN A 64 5.95 11.75 -1.30
C GLN A 64 5.81 11.03 0.05
N GLN A 65 6.02 9.71 0.04
CA GLN A 65 5.78 8.86 1.20
C GLN A 65 6.82 7.75 1.29
N PHE A 66 6.97 7.15 2.47
CA PHE A 66 7.84 6.00 2.67
C PHE A 66 7.38 5.15 3.85
N SER A 67 7.76 3.88 3.86
CA SER A 67 7.47 2.96 4.94
C SER A 67 8.54 1.88 5.04
N PHE A 68 8.52 1.15 6.16
CA PHE A 68 9.28 -0.08 6.32
C PHE A 68 8.32 -1.27 6.35
N GLN A 69 8.72 -2.38 5.73
CA GLN A 69 8.01 -3.64 5.78
C GLN A 69 8.99 -4.74 6.17
N ALA A 70 8.74 -5.40 7.31
CA ALA A 70 9.47 -6.60 7.70
C ALA A 70 9.16 -7.75 6.73
N ALA A 71 10.11 -8.67 6.55
CA ALA A 71 9.94 -9.85 5.71
C ALA A 71 8.64 -10.59 6.06
N ASP A 72 7.85 -10.91 5.06
CA ASP A 72 6.48 -11.37 5.25
C ASP A 72 6.32 -12.87 4.96
N GLY A 73 7.36 -13.48 4.37
CA GLY A 73 7.49 -14.90 4.04
C GLY A 73 6.50 -15.41 3.00
N ILE A 74 5.74 -14.51 2.37
CA ILE A 74 4.64 -14.82 1.45
C ILE A 74 4.86 -14.08 0.13
N SER A 75 4.93 -12.76 0.21
CA SER A 75 5.15 -11.86 -0.92
C SER A 75 6.61 -11.47 -1.08
N TYR A 76 7.42 -11.56 -0.02
CA TYR A 76 8.85 -11.28 -0.01
C TYR A 76 9.55 -11.86 1.23
N ASP A 77 10.79 -12.33 1.03
CA ASP A 77 11.58 -13.08 2.02
C ASP A 77 12.60 -12.24 2.80
N GLU A 78 12.61 -10.93 2.59
CA GLU A 78 13.55 -10.02 3.23
C GLU A 78 12.89 -8.68 3.59
N PRO A 79 13.40 -7.97 4.62
CA PRO A 79 12.89 -6.64 4.93
C PRO A 79 13.14 -5.70 3.75
N LYS A 80 12.25 -4.74 3.60
CA LYS A 80 12.36 -3.71 2.57
C LYS A 80 11.88 -2.37 3.09
N PHE A 81 12.41 -1.32 2.49
CA PHE A 81 11.76 -0.03 2.51
C PHE A 81 10.89 0.13 1.28
N MET A 82 9.74 0.76 1.45
CA MET A 82 8.89 1.21 0.37
C MET A 82 8.98 2.73 0.28
N ALA A 83 9.06 3.27 -0.93
CA ALA A 83 9.09 4.70 -1.19
C ALA A 83 8.12 5.03 -2.32
N VAL A 84 7.27 6.04 -2.11
CA VAL A 84 6.35 6.57 -3.11
C VAL A 84 6.93 7.87 -3.66
N PHE A 85 7.04 7.94 -4.98
CA PHE A 85 7.57 9.09 -5.70
C PHE A 85 6.55 9.61 -6.71
N SER A 86 6.56 10.91 -6.96
CA SER A 86 5.83 11.54 -8.05
C SER A 86 6.57 11.42 -9.41
N GLY A 87 5.87 11.67 -10.52
CA GLY A 87 6.39 11.56 -11.90
C GLY A 87 6.31 10.16 -12.53
N GLY A 88 5.43 9.29 -12.03
CA GLY A 88 5.18 7.92 -12.47
C GLY A 88 4.77 7.80 -13.93
N ARG A 89 4.06 8.81 -14.48
CA ARG A 89 3.66 8.85 -15.90
C ARG A 89 4.85 8.90 -16.86
N GLU A 90 5.94 9.53 -16.44
CA GLU A 90 7.18 9.55 -17.21
C GLU A 90 8.08 8.37 -16.85
N GLU A 91 8.18 8.04 -15.56
CA GLU A 91 9.04 6.96 -15.08
C GLU A 91 8.64 5.61 -15.69
N ILE A 92 7.35 5.31 -15.83
CA ILE A 92 6.87 4.03 -16.37
C ILE A 92 7.40 3.72 -17.77
N LYS A 93 7.75 4.73 -18.58
CA LYS A 93 8.32 4.57 -19.93
C LYS A 93 9.70 3.91 -19.91
N ASN A 94 10.37 3.90 -18.76
CA ASN A 94 11.65 3.22 -18.55
C ASN A 94 11.48 1.74 -18.18
N HIS A 95 10.24 1.25 -18.00
CA HIS A 95 9.92 -0.11 -17.56
C HIS A 95 9.02 -0.80 -18.58
N ASN A 96 9.09 -2.12 -18.66
CA ASN A 96 8.21 -2.89 -19.54
C ASN A 96 6.91 -3.28 -18.80
N ILE A 97 6.17 -2.26 -18.35
CA ILE A 97 4.95 -2.43 -17.55
C ILE A 97 3.74 -1.98 -18.34
N ASP A 98 2.75 -2.85 -18.43
CA ASP A 98 1.50 -2.57 -19.12
C ASP A 98 0.54 -1.78 -18.22
N ALA A 99 0.55 -0.44 -18.37
CA ALA A 99 -0.45 0.47 -17.82
C ALA A 99 -0.97 1.43 -18.89
N SER A 100 -2.29 1.51 -19.10
CA SER A 100 -2.90 2.40 -20.11
C SER A 100 -3.12 3.82 -19.56
N ARG A 101 -3.43 3.94 -18.27
CA ARG A 101 -3.72 5.21 -17.59
C ARG A 101 -2.92 5.32 -16.29
N PRO A 102 -1.57 5.44 -16.35
CA PRO A 102 -0.74 5.48 -15.16
C PRO A 102 -1.03 6.70 -14.26
N HIS A 103 -1.13 6.46 -12.95
CA HIS A 103 -1.10 7.50 -11.92
C HIS A 103 0.27 8.20 -11.89
N ASP A 104 0.32 9.42 -11.35
CA ASP A 104 1.58 10.14 -11.24
C ASP A 104 2.45 9.66 -10.06
N ASP A 105 1.87 9.02 -9.06
CA ASP A 105 2.64 8.34 -8.03
C ASP A 105 3.03 6.93 -8.47
N TYR A 106 4.23 6.51 -8.09
CA TYR A 106 4.71 5.15 -8.23
C TYR A 106 5.54 4.74 -7.01
N CYS A 107 5.61 3.44 -6.78
CA CYS A 107 6.21 2.83 -5.60
C CYS A 107 7.50 2.11 -5.99
N VAL A 108 8.57 2.34 -5.22
CA VAL A 108 9.82 1.59 -5.29
C VAL A 108 10.01 0.80 -4.01
N ASN A 109 10.16 -0.52 -4.16
CA ASN A 109 10.50 -1.43 -3.08
C ASN A 109 12.02 -1.67 -3.07
N TYR A 110 12.68 -1.24 -2.00
CA TYR A 110 14.11 -1.36 -1.76
C TYR A 110 14.38 -2.53 -0.81
N PHE A 111 14.74 -3.69 -1.38
CA PHE A 111 15.01 -4.92 -0.64
C PHE A 111 16.41 -4.90 -0.02
N LEU A 112 16.51 -4.97 1.31
CA LEU A 112 17.72 -4.51 2.03
C LEU A 112 18.89 -5.48 1.97
N HIS A 113 18.65 -6.80 1.89
CA HIS A 113 19.73 -7.79 1.85
C HIS A 113 20.19 -8.04 0.41
N SER A 114 19.25 -8.24 -0.52
CA SER A 114 19.57 -8.49 -1.94
C SER A 114 19.98 -7.23 -2.69
N LYS A 115 19.70 -6.04 -2.14
CA LYS A 115 19.90 -4.73 -2.77
C LYS A 115 19.15 -4.59 -4.10
N LYS A 116 18.08 -5.37 -4.27
CA LYS A 116 17.20 -5.27 -5.45
C LYS A 116 16.19 -4.15 -5.26
N LYS A 117 15.80 -3.55 -6.39
CA LYS A 117 14.69 -2.61 -6.48
C LYS A 117 13.58 -3.25 -7.29
N ALA A 118 12.33 -3.14 -6.84
CA ALA A 118 11.16 -3.49 -7.64
C ALA A 118 10.21 -2.31 -7.73
N PHE A 119 9.80 -2.00 -8.95
CA PHE A 119 8.95 -0.87 -9.26
C PHE A 119 7.51 -1.33 -9.39
N LYS A 120 6.61 -0.58 -8.79
CA LYS A 120 5.17 -0.77 -8.86
C LYS A 120 4.53 0.55 -9.27
N PHE A 121 3.67 0.48 -10.28
CA PHE A 121 2.88 1.59 -10.77
C PHE A 121 1.40 1.32 -10.49
N TYR A 122 0.58 2.36 -10.60
CA TYR A 122 -0.87 2.26 -10.42
C TYR A 122 -1.53 2.61 -11.76
N ASP A 123 -2.26 1.67 -12.33
CA ASP A 123 -3.07 1.90 -13.53
C ASP A 123 -4.49 2.29 -13.11
N LEU A 124 -4.93 3.49 -13.51
CA LEU A 124 -6.26 3.98 -13.19
C LEU A 124 -7.35 3.36 -14.07
N ASP A 125 -6.98 2.64 -15.13
CA ASP A 125 -7.89 1.88 -16.01
C ASP A 125 -8.08 0.45 -15.48
N VAL A 126 -8.74 0.34 -14.32
CA VAL A 126 -8.82 -0.91 -13.55
C VAL A 126 -9.51 -2.03 -14.32
N GLU A 127 -10.52 -1.70 -15.12
CA GLU A 127 -11.37 -2.64 -15.87
C GLU A 127 -10.61 -3.41 -16.96
N ARG A 128 -9.48 -2.88 -17.42
CA ARG A 128 -8.63 -3.55 -18.42
C ARG A 128 -7.94 -4.80 -17.86
N HIS A 129 -7.82 -4.91 -16.54
CA HIS A 129 -7.07 -5.97 -15.89
C HIS A 129 -8.01 -7.10 -15.47
N ALA A 130 -7.63 -8.35 -15.79
CA ALA A 130 -8.26 -9.51 -15.18
C ALA A 130 -8.03 -9.49 -13.66
N THR A 131 -9.10 -9.68 -12.89
CA THR A 131 -9.08 -9.71 -11.41
C THR A 131 -9.73 -10.98 -10.88
N PRO A 132 -9.40 -11.42 -9.65
CA PRO A 132 -10.23 -12.35 -8.92
C PRO A 132 -11.65 -11.78 -8.76
N GLU A 133 -12.67 -12.64 -8.72
CA GLU A 133 -14.04 -12.20 -8.46
C GLU A 133 -14.13 -11.51 -7.10
N LEU A 134 -14.45 -10.22 -7.10
CA LEU A 134 -14.63 -9.44 -5.87
C LEU A 134 -15.98 -9.76 -5.23
N LEU A 135 -16.06 -9.59 -3.91
CA LEU A 135 -17.30 -9.77 -3.16
C LEU A 135 -18.39 -8.80 -3.66
N GLU A 136 -19.63 -9.26 -3.74
CA GLU A 136 -20.76 -8.42 -4.13
C GLU A 136 -20.88 -7.19 -3.22
N GLY A 137 -21.11 -6.01 -3.81
CA GLY A 137 -21.18 -4.74 -3.09
C GLY A 137 -19.83 -4.01 -2.96
N THR A 138 -18.74 -4.62 -3.44
CA THR A 138 -17.44 -3.97 -3.53
C THR A 138 -17.39 -2.88 -4.61
N VAL A 139 -16.68 -1.79 -4.32
CA VAL A 139 -16.36 -0.71 -5.26
C VAL A 139 -14.85 -0.58 -5.39
N TYR A 140 -14.30 -0.36 -6.58
CA TYR A 140 -12.87 -0.09 -6.73
C TYR A 140 -12.45 1.18 -5.97
N ALA A 141 -11.30 1.13 -5.31
CA ALA A 141 -10.76 2.27 -4.58
C ALA A 141 -9.95 3.14 -5.53
N PHE A 142 -10.44 4.35 -5.81
CA PHE A 142 -9.67 5.42 -6.43
C PHE A 142 -8.99 6.25 -5.33
N PRO A 143 -7.81 6.86 -5.57
CA PRO A 143 -7.04 6.93 -6.82
C PRO A 143 -6.08 5.73 -7.02
N TYR A 144 -6.06 4.76 -6.11
CA TYR A 144 -5.04 3.69 -6.12
C TYR A 144 -5.12 2.78 -7.34
N GLY A 145 -6.26 2.74 -8.05
CA GLY A 145 -6.42 2.03 -9.30
C GLY A 145 -6.03 0.54 -9.16
N HIS A 146 -5.20 0.06 -10.08
CA HIS A 146 -4.69 -1.29 -10.12
C HIS A 146 -3.16 -1.29 -10.04
N GLY A 147 -2.61 -1.91 -8.99
CA GLY A 147 -1.17 -2.06 -8.83
C GLY A 147 -0.58 -3.01 -9.87
N VAL A 148 0.34 -2.51 -10.68
CA VAL A 148 1.04 -3.25 -11.74
C VAL A 148 2.54 -3.19 -11.55
N SER A 149 3.23 -4.29 -11.87
CA SER A 149 4.69 -4.41 -11.79
C SER A 149 5.19 -5.45 -12.79
N GLU A 150 6.50 -5.60 -12.91
CA GLU A 150 7.11 -6.67 -13.71
C GLU A 150 7.00 -8.06 -13.06
N LEU A 151 6.55 -8.12 -11.79
CA LEU A 151 6.33 -9.38 -11.10
C LEU A 151 5.05 -10.05 -11.62
N PRO A 152 4.94 -11.40 -11.57
CA PRO A 152 3.73 -12.13 -11.93
C PRO A 152 2.63 -11.99 -10.85
N ARG A 153 2.49 -10.77 -10.31
CA ARG A 153 1.55 -10.41 -9.25
C ARG A 153 1.03 -9.01 -9.52
N LYS A 154 -0.26 -8.82 -9.31
CA LYS A 154 -0.92 -7.51 -9.32
C LYS A 154 -1.62 -7.29 -7.99
N ASP A 155 -1.98 -6.04 -7.74
CA ASP A 155 -2.75 -5.64 -6.56
C ASP A 155 -4.03 -4.94 -7.01
N VAL A 156 -5.19 -5.40 -6.55
CA VAL A 156 -6.46 -4.72 -6.76
C VAL A 156 -6.88 -4.02 -5.47
N TYR A 157 -7.24 -2.75 -5.57
CA TYR A 157 -7.66 -1.92 -4.46
C TYR A 157 -9.16 -1.69 -4.50
N PHE A 158 -9.82 -1.89 -3.37
CA PHE A 158 -11.28 -1.84 -3.32
C PHE A 158 -11.81 -1.49 -1.94
N VAL A 159 -13.07 -1.07 -1.90
CA VAL A 159 -13.79 -0.64 -0.71
C VAL A 159 -14.91 -1.62 -0.42
N HIS A 160 -15.04 -2.01 0.84
CA HIS A 160 -16.18 -2.79 1.34
C HIS A 160 -16.40 -2.46 2.82
N THR A 161 -17.60 -2.68 3.35
CA THR A 161 -17.88 -2.42 4.77
C THR A 161 -17.66 -3.64 5.67
N GLU A 162 -17.88 -4.85 5.16
CA GLU A 162 -17.82 -6.09 5.94
C GLU A 162 -16.45 -6.79 5.85
N LEU A 163 -15.52 -6.49 6.78
CA LEU A 163 -14.15 -7.02 6.76
C LEU A 163 -14.11 -8.56 6.77
N PHE A 164 -14.84 -9.18 7.69
CA PHE A 164 -14.76 -10.62 7.90
C PHE A 164 -15.34 -11.40 6.72
N ARG A 165 -16.37 -10.89 6.05
CA ARG A 165 -16.92 -11.50 4.83
C ARG A 165 -15.95 -11.40 3.65
N VAL A 166 -15.24 -10.28 3.51
CA VAL A 166 -14.18 -10.15 2.48
C VAL A 166 -13.07 -11.18 2.71
N ALA A 167 -12.62 -11.32 3.96
CA ALA A 167 -11.59 -12.30 4.31
C ALA A 167 -12.05 -13.74 4.04
N GLU A 168 -13.29 -14.08 4.43
CA GLU A 168 -13.90 -15.40 4.17
C GLU A 168 -14.04 -15.68 2.67
N HIS A 169 -14.52 -14.71 1.88
CA HIS A 169 -14.70 -14.82 0.43
C HIS A 169 -13.41 -15.22 -0.29
N PHE A 170 -12.27 -14.63 0.10
CA PHE A 170 -10.98 -14.96 -0.49
C PHE A 170 -10.27 -16.14 0.19
N GLY A 171 -10.83 -16.70 1.28
CA GLY A 171 -10.17 -17.74 2.08
C GLY A 171 -8.87 -17.28 2.72
N LEU A 172 -8.75 -15.98 3.05
CA LEU A 172 -7.56 -15.36 3.61
C LEU A 172 -7.78 -14.92 5.07
N PRO A 173 -6.72 -14.79 5.88
CA PRO A 173 -6.85 -14.27 7.24
C PRO A 173 -7.39 -12.83 7.24
N ALA A 174 -8.27 -12.54 8.21
CA ALA A 174 -8.81 -11.21 8.42
C ALA A 174 -7.69 -10.20 8.74
N PRO A 175 -7.56 -9.09 7.97
CA PRO A 175 -6.57 -8.05 8.22
C PRO A 175 -7.03 -7.09 9.33
N THR A 176 -7.04 -7.55 10.58
CA THR A 176 -7.46 -6.78 11.76
C THR A 176 -6.41 -6.87 12.88
N VAL A 177 -6.46 -5.93 13.82
CA VAL A 177 -5.72 -5.92 15.09
C VAL A 177 -6.67 -5.49 16.20
N ASP A 178 -6.37 -5.86 17.45
CA ASP A 178 -7.27 -5.63 18.59
C ASP A 178 -7.63 -4.14 18.76
N GLU A 179 -6.69 -3.23 18.50
CA GLU A 179 -6.87 -1.78 18.60
C GLU A 179 -7.95 -1.24 17.64
N LEU A 180 -8.25 -1.98 16.57
CA LEU A 180 -9.21 -1.56 15.54
C LEU A 180 -10.54 -2.32 15.60
N HIS A 181 -10.75 -3.18 16.60
CA HIS A 181 -11.90 -4.08 16.69
C HIS A 181 -13.26 -3.38 16.52
N VAL A 182 -13.44 -2.20 17.14
CA VAL A 182 -14.68 -1.42 17.05
C VAL A 182 -14.96 -0.99 15.61
N ILE A 183 -13.93 -0.54 14.89
CA ILE A 183 -14.06 -0.10 13.49
C ILE A 183 -14.26 -1.31 12.58
N ASP A 184 -13.56 -2.40 12.87
CA ASP A 184 -13.59 -3.63 12.06
C ASP A 184 -14.92 -4.37 12.10
N THR A 185 -15.64 -4.27 13.22
CA THR A 185 -16.96 -4.87 13.40
C THR A 185 -18.11 -3.96 13.01
N ASP A 186 -17.87 -2.65 12.82
CA ASP A 186 -18.88 -1.71 12.37
C ASP A 186 -19.03 -1.76 10.84
N ASN A 187 -20.09 -2.41 10.37
CA ASN A 187 -20.43 -2.55 8.94
C ASN A 187 -21.03 -1.28 8.33
N THR A 188 -21.15 -0.18 9.07
CA THR A 188 -21.51 1.13 8.52
C THR A 188 -20.30 1.93 8.06
N ILE A 189 -19.10 1.56 8.52
CA ILE A 189 -17.85 2.23 8.17
C ILE A 189 -17.22 1.53 6.96
N PRO A 190 -17.03 2.23 5.82
CA PRO A 190 -16.27 1.72 4.69
C PRO A 190 -14.83 1.39 5.08
N LYS A 191 -14.26 0.36 4.46
CA LYS A 191 -12.88 -0.07 4.70
C LYS A 191 -12.20 -0.25 3.35
N VAL A 192 -10.98 0.24 3.23
CA VAL A 192 -10.17 0.09 2.01
C VAL A 192 -9.32 -1.17 2.15
N PHE A 193 -9.30 -1.98 1.11
CA PHE A 193 -8.59 -3.24 1.01
C PHE A 193 -7.62 -3.22 -0.16
N GLY A 194 -6.53 -3.96 -0.01
CA GLY A 194 -5.63 -4.31 -1.10
C GLY A 194 -5.52 -5.82 -1.17
N LEU A 195 -5.86 -6.40 -2.32
CA LEU A 195 -5.70 -7.82 -2.59
C LEU A 195 -4.56 -8.01 -3.60
N SER A 196 -3.47 -8.63 -3.15
CA SER A 196 -2.44 -9.15 -4.04
C SER A 196 -2.87 -10.51 -4.58
N TYR A 197 -2.69 -10.75 -5.87
CA TYR A 197 -3.08 -12.00 -6.53
C TYR A 197 -2.12 -12.38 -7.67
N ASP A 198 -2.07 -13.67 -7.99
CA ASP A 198 -1.27 -14.21 -9.09
C ASP A 198 -1.90 -13.85 -10.45
N THR A 199 -1.10 -13.31 -11.38
CA THR A 199 -1.65 -12.76 -12.65
C THR A 199 -2.09 -13.82 -13.65
N VAL A 200 -1.71 -15.08 -13.46
CA VAL A 200 -2.03 -16.20 -14.36
C VAL A 200 -3.24 -16.96 -13.86
N THR A 201 -3.25 -17.31 -12.58
CA THR A 201 -4.28 -18.14 -11.96
C THR A 201 -5.39 -17.32 -11.32
N LEU A 202 -5.17 -16.01 -11.12
CA LEU A 202 -6.04 -15.12 -10.35
C LEU A 202 -6.23 -15.58 -8.89
N ALA A 203 -5.34 -16.44 -8.39
CA ALA A 203 -5.41 -16.92 -7.02
C ALA A 203 -5.10 -15.78 -6.04
N PRO A 204 -5.94 -15.55 -5.00
CA PRO A 204 -5.63 -14.65 -3.90
C PRO A 204 -4.33 -15.06 -3.20
N LEU A 205 -3.44 -14.10 -2.99
CA LEU A 205 -2.16 -14.33 -2.29
C LEU A 205 -2.12 -13.65 -0.93
N LYS A 206 -2.64 -12.42 -0.86
CA LYS A 206 -2.49 -11.57 0.33
C LYS A 206 -3.59 -10.53 0.38
N LEU A 207 -4.28 -10.45 1.51
CA LEU A 207 -5.28 -9.42 1.78
C LEU A 207 -4.72 -8.46 2.83
N LYS A 208 -4.84 -7.16 2.55
CA LYS A 208 -4.53 -6.08 3.49
C LYS A 208 -5.75 -5.21 3.69
N ARG A 209 -5.82 -4.59 4.86
CA ARG A 209 -6.69 -3.45 5.14
C ARG A 209 -5.84 -2.20 5.31
N TYR A 210 -6.30 -1.10 4.73
CA TYR A 210 -5.72 0.22 4.91
C TYR A 210 -6.54 0.98 5.95
N PHE A 211 -5.86 1.47 6.98
CA PHE A 211 -6.42 2.28 8.06
C PHE A 211 -5.76 3.65 8.07
N TYR A 212 -6.56 4.71 8.23
CA TYR A 212 -6.09 6.09 8.17
C TYR A 212 -6.25 6.71 9.55
N PRO A 213 -5.20 6.83 10.38
CA PRO A 213 -5.32 7.29 11.77
C PRO A 213 -5.94 8.68 11.91
N ARG A 214 -5.77 9.53 10.89
CA ARG A 214 -6.32 10.90 10.84
C ARG A 214 -7.80 10.94 10.43
N ASP A 215 -8.28 9.89 9.78
CA ASP A 215 -9.68 9.75 9.37
C ASP A 215 -10.18 8.31 9.60
N PRO A 216 -10.25 7.85 10.87
CA PRO A 216 -10.53 6.45 11.19
C PRO A 216 -11.93 5.98 10.78
N LEU A 217 -12.83 6.92 10.48
CA LEU A 217 -14.21 6.67 10.07
C LEU A 217 -14.42 6.90 8.56
N MET A 218 -13.35 7.18 7.79
CA MET A 218 -13.37 7.40 6.34
C MET A 218 -14.33 8.51 5.89
N LYS A 219 -14.42 9.60 6.66
CA LYS A 219 -15.33 10.73 6.37
C LYS A 219 -14.80 11.71 5.33
N TYR A 220 -13.50 11.72 5.08
CA TYR A 220 -12.82 12.66 4.19
C TYR A 220 -12.09 11.90 3.07
N PHE A 221 -11.38 10.83 3.43
CA PHE A 221 -10.54 10.08 2.50
C PHE A 221 -11.33 9.52 1.31
N LEU A 222 -12.49 8.89 1.56
CA LEU A 222 -13.38 8.43 0.48
C LEU A 222 -14.14 9.54 -0.23
N TYR A 223 -14.39 10.67 0.43
CA TYR A 223 -15.24 11.73 -0.12
C TYR A 223 -14.48 12.64 -1.11
N ASP A 224 -13.20 12.90 -0.90
CA ASP A 224 -12.39 13.63 -1.89
C ASP A 224 -12.05 12.76 -3.11
N GLU A 225 -12.06 11.43 -2.97
CA GLU A 225 -11.59 10.50 -4.01
C GLU A 225 -12.72 9.90 -4.87
N VAL A 226 -13.97 9.86 -4.35
CA VAL A 226 -15.15 9.36 -5.10
C VAL A 226 -15.94 10.50 -5.78
N ASP A 227 -15.99 11.71 -5.21
CA ASP A 227 -16.78 12.83 -5.79
C ASP A 227 -16.04 13.64 -6.86
N ASN A 228 -14.70 13.55 -6.97
CA ASN A 228 -13.95 14.27 -7.99
C ASN A 228 -14.09 13.68 -9.41
N GLU A 229 -14.48 12.40 -9.56
CA GLU A 229 -14.87 11.83 -10.86
C GLU A 229 -16.32 12.15 -11.24
N ARG A 230 -17.22 12.42 -10.28
CA ARG A 230 -18.61 12.83 -10.60
C ARG A 230 -18.71 14.22 -11.21
N ASN A 231 -17.74 15.09 -10.94
CA ASN A 231 -17.72 16.47 -11.41
C ASN A 231 -16.83 16.71 -12.64
N SER A 232 -16.26 15.65 -13.23
CA SER A 232 -15.37 15.75 -14.40
C SER A 232 -15.83 14.94 -15.63
N ILE A 233 -17.13 14.61 -15.70
CA ILE A 233 -17.82 14.16 -16.92
C ILE A 233 -18.68 15.30 -17.48
#